data_AF-A0A847CRY4-F1
#
_entry.id   AF-A0A847CRY4-F1
#
_cell.length_a   1.000
_cell.length_b   1.000
_cell.length_c   1.000
_cell.angle_alpha   90.00
_cell.angle_beta   90.00
_cell.angle_gamma   90.00
#
_symmetry.space_group_name_H-M   'P 1'
#
loop_
_entity.id
_entity.type
_entity.pdbx_description
1 polymer ?
#
loop_
_entity_poly.entity_id
_entity_poly.type
_entity_poly.pdbx_seq_one_letter_code
_entity_poly.pdbx_strand_id
1 'polypeptide(L)'
;MAHDFAHLVADESWVGAVSDWVQEQAVRRSIVLTGPMQTNRVRPWSAHLTANSSEGTVWFKANCPAMAYEPSLQAELAHVAPASVQVPLGIDPERGWMLTLDHGHLLDDREPHDLNLWLDLLLELIEIQQRCMPHRERLLATGLPDYAPDSVLDRFDRLVVLLSGLPEAHPSKLSESDRFQLSEARHSVAEAADLLLDGPLGSSWQHGDAHLSNVYRVQGKVRVFDFGDSQWAHVLESLVVPFSIVSEEHPGWWRQMKEFCASQWGVSLGEFNELWTAARRTQAINRASTWHAVSEDIPVEAWAEWAPYAREHLMRSAHV
;
A
#
# COMPACT_ATOMS: atom_id res chain seq x y z
N MET A 1 -2.20 -28.86 3.35
CA MET A 1 -1.66 -28.09 2.22
C MET A 1 -2.31 -26.73 2.31
N ALA A 2 -1.54 -25.65 2.46
CA ALA A 2 -2.11 -24.32 2.35
C ALA A 2 -2.71 -24.23 0.94
N HIS A 3 -4.01 -24.00 0.85
CA HIS A 3 -4.62 -23.62 -0.42
C HIS A 3 -4.07 -22.23 -0.72
N ASP A 4 -3.31 -22.09 -1.81
CA ASP A 4 -2.89 -20.77 -2.28
C ASP A 4 -4.15 -19.89 -2.43
N PHE A 5 -4.03 -18.65 -1.96
CA PHE A 5 -5.11 -17.68 -1.88
C PHE A 5 -5.91 -17.58 -3.19
N ALA A 6 -5.25 -17.63 -4.35
CA ALA A 6 -5.90 -17.55 -5.65
C ALA A 6 -6.86 -18.73 -5.91
N HIS A 7 -6.50 -19.94 -5.45
CA HIS A 7 -7.35 -21.12 -5.56
C HIS A 7 -8.50 -21.09 -4.55
N LEU A 8 -8.26 -20.57 -3.34
CA LEU A 8 -9.29 -20.43 -2.30
C LEU A 8 -10.43 -19.52 -2.77
N VAL A 9 -10.10 -18.36 -3.33
CA VAL A 9 -11.08 -17.33 -3.72
C VAL A 9 -11.80 -17.62 -5.05
N ALA A 10 -11.44 -18.71 -5.73
CA ALA A 10 -12.09 -19.18 -6.95
C ALA A 10 -13.09 -20.33 -6.70
N ASP A 11 -13.15 -20.87 -5.48
CA ASP A 11 -14.02 -22.00 -5.14
C ASP A 11 -15.49 -21.58 -4.97
N GLU A 12 -16.43 -22.37 -5.50
CA GLU A 12 -17.87 -22.07 -5.42
C GLU A 12 -18.39 -21.99 -3.98
N SER A 13 -17.85 -22.82 -3.07
CA SER A 13 -18.21 -22.80 -1.65
C SER A 13 -17.73 -21.51 -0.98
N TRP A 14 -16.59 -20.97 -1.41
CA TRP A 14 -16.09 -19.68 -0.93
C TRP A 14 -16.98 -18.54 -1.42
N VAL A 15 -17.37 -18.52 -2.69
CA VAL A 15 -18.30 -17.51 -3.23
C VAL A 15 -19.66 -17.56 -2.52
N GLY A 16 -20.14 -18.76 -2.18
CA GLY A 16 -21.34 -18.94 -1.35
C GLY A 16 -21.20 -18.29 0.03
N ALA A 17 -20.10 -18.59 0.74
CA ALA A 17 -19.82 -18.00 2.06
C ALA A 17 -19.67 -16.47 2.02
N VAL A 18 -19.06 -15.94 0.96
CA VAL A 18 -18.98 -14.49 0.72
C VAL A 18 -20.37 -13.91 0.51
N SER A 19 -21.20 -14.55 -0.32
CA SER A 19 -22.57 -14.09 -0.60
C SER A 19 -23.44 -14.03 0.66
N ASP A 20 -23.36 -15.06 1.51
CA ASP A 20 -24.07 -15.11 2.79
C ASP A 20 -23.60 -13.98 3.72
N TRP A 21 -22.28 -13.80 3.85
CA TRP A 21 -21.72 -12.74 4.69
C TRP A 21 -22.10 -11.34 4.18
N VAL A 22 -22.02 -11.08 2.87
CA VAL A 22 -22.42 -9.80 2.28
C VAL A 22 -23.91 -9.54 2.49
N GLN A 23 -24.76 -10.56 2.33
CA GLN A 23 -26.19 -10.45 2.59
C GLN A 23 -26.48 -10.09 4.06
N GLU A 24 -25.76 -10.69 5.02
CA GLU A 24 -25.88 -10.33 6.43
C GLU A 24 -25.46 -8.87 6.71
N GLN A 25 -24.32 -8.41 6.16
CA GLN A 25 -23.87 -7.03 6.34
C GLN A 25 -24.86 -6.03 5.71
N ALA A 26 -25.38 -6.33 4.52
CA ALA A 26 -26.36 -5.50 3.84
C ALA A 26 -27.65 -5.35 4.66
N VAL A 27 -28.18 -6.46 5.21
CA VAL A 27 -29.37 -6.44 6.07
C VAL A 27 -29.16 -5.58 7.32
N ARG A 28 -27.99 -5.69 7.98
CA ARG A 28 -27.66 -4.87 9.15
C ARG A 28 -27.66 -3.37 8.86
N ARG A 29 -27.41 -3.00 7.60
CA ARG A 29 -27.38 -1.61 7.11
C ARG A 29 -28.65 -1.18 6.38
N SER A 30 -29.68 -2.02 6.35
CA SER A 30 -30.92 -1.80 5.57
C SER A 30 -30.67 -1.59 4.07
N ILE A 31 -29.62 -2.21 3.53
CA ILE A 31 -29.29 -2.22 2.10
C ILE A 31 -29.89 -3.47 1.47
N VAL A 32 -30.59 -3.31 0.35
CA VAL A 32 -31.19 -4.44 -0.39
C VAL A 32 -30.29 -4.79 -1.56
N LEU A 33 -29.73 -6.00 -1.59
CA LEU A 33 -29.03 -6.53 -2.77
C LEU A 33 -30.04 -6.86 -3.87
N THR A 34 -29.74 -6.45 -5.11
CA THR A 34 -30.63 -6.60 -6.28
C THR A 34 -30.08 -7.53 -7.34
N GLY A 35 -28.89 -8.12 -7.12
CA GLY A 35 -28.26 -9.11 -7.96
C GLY A 35 -27.26 -9.97 -7.19
N PRO A 36 -26.77 -11.07 -7.78
CA PRO A 36 -25.76 -11.92 -7.16
C PRO A 36 -24.40 -11.22 -7.09
N MET A 37 -23.51 -11.72 -6.22
CA MET A 37 -22.11 -11.33 -6.24
C MET A 37 -21.47 -11.75 -7.57
N GLN A 38 -20.70 -10.85 -8.18
CA GLN A 38 -19.96 -11.07 -9.41
C GLN A 38 -18.47 -10.86 -9.16
N THR A 39 -17.64 -11.84 -9.54
CA THR A 39 -16.18 -11.70 -9.48
C THR A 39 -15.71 -10.69 -10.50
N ASN A 40 -15.07 -9.62 -10.02
CA ASN A 40 -14.54 -8.54 -10.85
C ASN A 40 -13.05 -8.76 -11.12
N ARG A 41 -12.25 -8.98 -10.07
CA ARG A 41 -10.80 -9.10 -10.16
C ARG A 41 -10.27 -10.09 -9.13
N VAL A 42 -9.39 -10.99 -9.55
CA VAL A 42 -8.58 -11.83 -8.66
C VAL A 42 -7.11 -11.58 -8.98
N ARG A 43 -6.33 -11.31 -7.93
CA ARG A 43 -4.87 -11.15 -7.94
C ARG A 43 -4.30 -11.91 -6.76
N PRO A 44 -2.98 -12.21 -6.75
CA PRO A 44 -2.38 -12.95 -5.64
C PRO A 44 -2.53 -12.28 -4.27
N TRP A 45 -2.72 -10.95 -4.23
CA TRP A 45 -2.90 -10.20 -2.98
C TRP A 45 -4.36 -9.94 -2.60
N SER A 46 -5.32 -10.04 -3.54
CA SER A 46 -6.74 -9.76 -3.23
C SER A 46 -7.73 -10.31 -4.27
N ALA A 47 -8.95 -10.56 -3.81
CA ALA A 47 -10.12 -10.86 -4.64
C ALA A 47 -11.20 -9.81 -4.43
N HIS A 48 -11.76 -9.29 -5.53
CA HIS A 48 -12.76 -8.24 -5.55
C HIS A 48 -14.03 -8.77 -6.21
N LEU A 49 -15.16 -8.67 -5.51
CA LEU A 49 -16.48 -9.03 -6.01
C LEU A 49 -17.41 -7.83 -5.86
N THR A 50 -18.42 -7.73 -6.72
CA THR A 50 -19.43 -6.66 -6.67
C THR A 50 -20.85 -7.21 -6.71
N ALA A 51 -21.79 -6.46 -6.14
CA ALA A 51 -23.22 -6.70 -6.35
C ALA A 51 -23.96 -5.38 -6.48
N ASN A 52 -25.05 -5.38 -7.26
CA ASN A 52 -25.96 -4.25 -7.30
C ASN A 52 -26.80 -4.22 -6.01
N SER A 53 -27.11 -3.01 -5.52
CA SER A 53 -27.95 -2.82 -4.35
C SER A 53 -28.85 -1.57 -4.46
N SER A 54 -29.73 -1.37 -3.48
CA SER A 54 -30.56 -0.17 -3.35
C SER A 54 -29.76 1.13 -3.18
N GLU A 55 -28.50 1.05 -2.75
CA GLU A 55 -27.59 2.19 -2.54
C GLU A 55 -26.50 2.29 -3.63
N GLY A 56 -26.70 1.60 -4.76
CA GLY A 56 -25.70 1.48 -5.83
C GLY A 56 -24.86 0.20 -5.70
N THR A 57 -23.69 0.16 -6.31
CA THR A 57 -22.81 -1.01 -6.27
C THR A 57 -22.19 -1.16 -4.87
N VAL A 58 -22.20 -2.37 -4.32
CA VAL A 58 -21.38 -2.73 -3.16
C VAL A 58 -20.14 -3.48 -3.62
N TRP A 59 -19.01 -3.20 -2.97
CA TRP A 59 -17.73 -3.80 -3.28
C TRP A 59 -17.25 -4.65 -2.12
N PHE A 60 -17.06 -5.93 -2.38
CA PHE A 60 -16.43 -6.86 -1.47
C PHE A 60 -14.96 -7.02 -1.86
N LYS A 61 -14.07 -6.95 -0.87
CA LYS A 61 -12.65 -7.26 -1.01
C LYS A 61 -12.26 -8.32 0.01
N ALA A 62 -11.59 -9.37 -0.44
CA ALA A 62 -10.86 -10.30 0.40
C ALA A 62 -9.36 -10.12 0.16
N ASN A 63 -8.58 -10.06 1.23
CA ASN A 63 -7.13 -9.89 1.19
C ASN A 63 -6.41 -11.22 1.41
N CYS A 64 -5.22 -11.34 0.81
CA CYS A 64 -4.31 -12.42 1.17
C CYS A 64 -3.82 -12.26 2.62
N PRO A 65 -3.26 -13.31 3.24
CA PRO A 65 -2.78 -13.26 4.62
C PRO A 65 -1.85 -12.07 4.92
N ALA A 66 -0.91 -11.75 4.01
CA ALA A 66 0.01 -10.64 4.15
C ALA A 66 -0.67 -9.25 4.18
N MET A 67 -1.90 -9.13 3.67
CA MET A 67 -2.68 -7.89 3.61
C MET A 67 -3.99 -7.95 4.42
N ALA A 68 -4.18 -8.99 5.24
CA ALA A 68 -5.43 -9.20 5.98
C ALA A 68 -5.73 -8.10 7.02
N TYR A 69 -4.75 -7.23 7.33
CA TYR A 69 -4.92 -6.07 8.21
C TYR A 69 -5.75 -4.94 7.59
N GLU A 70 -5.89 -4.90 6.26
CA GLU A 70 -6.52 -3.78 5.55
C GLU A 70 -7.93 -3.42 6.06
N PRO A 71 -8.87 -4.37 6.28
CA PRO A 71 -10.22 -4.01 6.73
C PRO A 71 -10.21 -3.28 8.08
N SER A 72 -9.41 -3.76 9.02
CA SER A 72 -9.25 -3.15 10.34
C SER A 72 -8.56 -1.79 10.23
N LEU A 73 -7.54 -1.68 9.38
CA LEU A 73 -6.85 -0.42 9.11
C LEU A 73 -7.81 0.61 8.51
N GLN A 74 -8.60 0.25 7.49
CA GLN A 74 -9.55 1.18 6.87
C GLN A 74 -10.59 1.68 7.88
N ALA A 75 -11.09 0.81 8.75
CA ALA A 75 -12.02 1.21 9.81
C ALA A 75 -11.38 2.21 10.79
N GLU A 76 -10.12 2.00 11.18
CA GLU A 76 -9.38 2.91 12.06
C GLU A 76 -9.04 4.24 11.35
N LEU A 77 -8.59 4.21 10.10
CA LEU A 77 -8.35 5.41 9.29
C LEU A 77 -9.63 6.21 9.06
N ALA A 78 -10.78 5.56 8.86
CA ALA A 78 -12.07 6.24 8.75
C ALA A 78 -12.50 6.90 10.07
N HIS A 79 -12.01 6.40 11.21
CA HIS A 79 -12.22 7.06 12.51
C HIS A 79 -11.28 8.26 12.70
N VAL A 80 -10.01 8.13 12.31
CA VAL A 80 -8.98 9.18 12.45
C VAL A 80 -9.17 10.31 11.43
N ALA A 81 -9.54 9.98 10.20
CA ALA A 81 -9.71 10.88 9.07
C ALA A 81 -11.02 10.61 8.31
N PRO A 82 -12.20 10.83 8.93
CA PRO A 82 -13.51 10.48 8.35
C PRO A 82 -13.86 11.24 7.06
N ALA A 83 -13.27 12.42 6.86
CA ALA A 83 -13.42 13.18 5.62
C ALA A 83 -12.63 12.57 4.45
N SER A 84 -11.59 11.80 4.77
CA SER A 84 -10.58 11.29 3.84
C SER A 84 -10.83 9.84 3.46
N VAL A 85 -11.31 9.01 4.40
CA VAL A 85 -11.42 7.55 4.24
C VAL A 85 -12.85 7.08 4.50
N GLN A 86 -13.39 6.22 3.62
CA GLN A 86 -14.76 5.73 3.75
C GLN A 86 -14.87 4.69 4.87
N VAL A 87 -15.88 4.85 5.73
CA VAL A 87 -16.27 3.85 6.71
C VAL A 87 -16.78 2.60 5.99
N PRO A 88 -16.20 1.41 6.21
CA PRO A 88 -16.71 0.17 5.64
C PRO A 88 -18.15 -0.12 6.08
N LEU A 89 -18.94 -0.75 5.20
CA LEU A 89 -20.26 -1.27 5.55
C LEU A 89 -20.15 -2.41 6.58
N GLY A 90 -19.13 -3.25 6.42
CA GLY A 90 -18.76 -4.33 7.34
C GLY A 90 -17.33 -4.81 7.09
N ILE A 91 -16.72 -5.39 8.13
CA ILE A 91 -15.40 -6.01 8.07
C ILE A 91 -15.43 -7.36 8.79
N ASP A 92 -14.60 -8.30 8.34
CA ASP A 92 -14.25 -9.53 9.03
C ASP A 92 -12.71 -9.58 9.16
N PRO A 93 -12.15 -9.11 10.29
CA PRO A 93 -10.70 -9.03 10.47
C PRO A 93 -9.99 -10.38 10.41
N GLU A 94 -10.64 -11.45 10.87
CA GLU A 94 -10.03 -12.79 10.90
C GLU A 94 -9.86 -13.36 9.49
N ARG A 95 -10.80 -13.05 8.59
CA ARG A 95 -10.77 -13.50 7.20
C ARG A 95 -10.15 -12.48 6.23
N GLY A 96 -9.83 -11.28 6.71
CA GLY A 96 -9.37 -10.18 5.87
C GLY A 96 -10.43 -9.68 4.87
N TRP A 97 -11.72 -9.78 5.23
CA TRP A 97 -12.82 -9.36 4.36
C TRP A 97 -13.32 -7.95 4.67
N MET A 98 -13.71 -7.23 3.64
CA MET A 98 -14.26 -5.88 3.74
C MET A 98 -15.38 -5.69 2.73
N LEU A 99 -16.44 -4.98 3.14
CA LEU A 99 -17.52 -4.52 2.29
C LEU A 99 -17.59 -3.00 2.31
N THR A 100 -17.60 -2.36 1.15
CA THR A 100 -17.75 -0.90 1.00
C THR A 100 -18.87 -0.56 0.02
N LEU A 101 -19.32 0.69 0.05
CA LEU A 101 -20.08 1.25 -1.07
C LEU A 101 -19.10 1.60 -2.18
N ASP A 102 -19.61 1.68 -3.40
CA ASP A 102 -18.88 2.25 -4.53
C ASP A 102 -18.33 3.64 -4.18
N HIS A 103 -17.06 3.87 -4.52
CA HIS A 103 -16.39 5.16 -4.32
C HIS A 103 -16.82 6.21 -5.37
N GLY A 104 -17.71 5.84 -6.29
CA GLY A 104 -18.18 6.67 -7.39
C GLY A 104 -17.19 6.66 -8.55
N HIS A 105 -17.15 7.77 -9.28
CA HIS A 105 -16.21 7.92 -10.39
C HIS A 105 -14.77 8.02 -9.85
N LEU A 106 -13.99 6.97 -10.11
CA LEU A 106 -12.55 6.93 -9.88
C LEU A 106 -11.85 7.85 -10.88
N LEU A 107 -10.72 8.43 -10.49
CA LEU A 107 -9.86 9.16 -11.42
C LEU A 107 -9.04 8.13 -12.21
N ASP A 108 -9.16 8.08 -13.52
CA ASP A 108 -8.40 7.13 -14.35
C ASP A 108 -7.02 7.72 -14.65
N ASP A 109 -5.93 7.11 -14.18
CA ASP A 109 -4.55 7.57 -14.44
C ASP A 109 -4.23 7.77 -15.95
N ARG A 110 -5.01 7.18 -16.86
CA ARG A 110 -4.84 7.32 -18.32
C ARG A 110 -5.46 8.60 -18.89
N GLU A 111 -6.28 9.31 -18.12
CA GLU A 111 -6.81 10.60 -18.52
C GLU A 111 -5.76 11.71 -18.29
N PRO A 112 -5.73 12.76 -19.12
CA PRO A 112 -4.82 13.87 -18.90
C PRO A 112 -5.16 14.59 -17.58
N HIS A 113 -4.35 14.34 -16.56
CA HIS A 113 -4.44 15.05 -15.29
C HIS A 113 -3.57 16.29 -15.30
N ASP A 114 -3.88 17.26 -14.44
CA ASP A 114 -3.02 18.42 -14.24
C ASP A 114 -2.19 18.28 -12.97
N LEU A 115 -1.20 19.17 -12.80
CA LEU A 115 -0.38 19.22 -11.60
C LEU A 115 -1.23 19.42 -10.33
N ASN A 116 -2.34 20.17 -10.40
CA ASN A 116 -3.15 20.49 -9.23
C ASN A 116 -3.77 19.24 -8.61
N LEU A 117 -4.21 18.29 -9.43
CA LEU A 117 -4.75 17.03 -8.91
C LEU A 117 -3.69 16.18 -8.18
N TRP A 118 -2.44 16.18 -8.65
CA TRP A 118 -1.34 15.58 -7.90
C TRP A 118 -1.08 16.32 -6.58
N LEU A 119 -1.10 17.65 -6.59
CA LEU A 119 -0.97 18.45 -5.36
C LEU A 119 -2.13 18.20 -4.37
N ASP A 120 -3.37 18.01 -4.86
CA ASP A 120 -4.53 17.63 -4.05
C ASP A 120 -4.29 16.28 -3.36
N LEU A 121 -3.81 15.26 -4.09
CA LEU A 121 -3.45 13.96 -3.52
C LEU A 121 -2.35 14.10 -2.46
N LEU A 122 -1.28 14.84 -2.76
CA LEU A 122 -0.18 15.05 -1.82
C LEU A 122 -0.65 15.74 -0.54
N LEU A 123 -1.51 16.74 -0.65
CA LEU A 123 -2.11 17.40 0.50
C LEU A 123 -2.94 16.42 1.32
N GLU A 124 -3.79 15.62 0.67
CA GLU A 124 -4.64 14.63 1.34
C GLU A 124 -3.81 13.61 2.13
N LEU A 125 -2.73 13.10 1.53
CA LEU A 125 -1.81 12.16 2.21
C LEU A 125 -1.14 12.80 3.42
N ILE A 126 -0.64 14.04 3.29
CA ILE A 126 0.00 14.77 4.38
C ILE A 126 -0.99 15.01 5.53
N GLU A 127 -2.22 15.41 5.22
CA GLU A 127 -3.23 15.64 6.24
C GLU A 127 -3.61 14.34 6.99
N ILE A 128 -3.76 13.22 6.28
CA ILE A 128 -4.00 11.91 6.93
C ILE A 128 -2.79 11.55 7.79
N GLN A 129 -1.57 11.70 7.28
CA GLN A 129 -0.33 11.43 8.01
C GLN A 129 -0.25 12.23 9.31
N GLN A 130 -0.53 13.53 9.27
CA GLN A 130 -0.54 14.39 10.46
C GLN A 130 -1.59 13.94 11.49
N ARG A 131 -2.79 13.54 11.03
CA ARG A 131 -3.84 12.99 11.91
C ARG A 131 -3.45 11.63 12.50
N CYS A 132 -2.70 10.81 11.77
CA CYS A 132 -2.29 9.47 12.20
C CYS A 132 -1.09 9.46 13.17
N MET A 133 -0.24 10.48 13.16
CA MET A 133 0.93 10.59 14.06
C MET A 133 0.65 10.26 15.54
N PRO A 134 -0.40 10.82 16.19
CA PRO A 134 -0.72 10.50 17.59
C PRO A 134 -1.38 9.12 17.79
N HIS A 135 -1.64 8.36 16.73
CA HIS A 135 -2.41 7.12 16.77
C HIS A 135 -1.60 5.87 16.37
N ARG A 136 -0.26 5.95 16.44
CA ARG A 136 0.66 4.84 16.11
C ARG A 136 0.21 3.50 16.67
N GLU A 137 0.04 3.40 17.98
CA GLU A 137 -0.28 2.13 18.65
C GLU A 137 -1.63 1.56 18.19
N ARG A 138 -2.62 2.43 17.96
CA ARG A 138 -3.94 2.02 17.45
C ARG A 138 -3.86 1.47 16.03
N LEU A 139 -3.06 2.11 15.17
CA LEU A 139 -2.85 1.67 13.80
C LEU A 139 -2.04 0.37 13.74
N LEU A 140 -0.98 0.23 14.52
CA LEU A 140 -0.22 -1.03 14.60
C LEU A 140 -1.07 -2.19 15.15
N ALA A 141 -2.00 -1.91 16.07
CA ALA A 141 -2.91 -2.92 16.60
C ALA A 141 -3.87 -3.50 15.55
N THR A 142 -4.03 -2.87 14.38
CA THR A 142 -4.80 -3.45 13.27
C THR A 142 -4.06 -4.56 12.53
N GLY A 143 -2.77 -4.75 12.82
CA GLY A 143 -1.85 -5.61 12.07
C GLY A 143 -1.05 -4.87 11.00
N LEU A 144 -1.11 -3.54 10.96
CA LEU A 144 -0.31 -2.70 10.06
C LEU A 144 1.20 -3.01 10.23
N PRO A 145 1.95 -3.26 9.15
CA PRO A 145 3.40 -3.47 9.24
C PRO A 145 4.13 -2.26 9.84
N ASP A 146 4.96 -2.51 10.87
CA ASP A 146 5.82 -1.50 11.51
C ASP A 146 7.16 -1.43 10.78
N TYR A 147 7.25 -0.52 9.82
CA TYR A 147 8.39 -0.30 8.96
C TYR A 147 9.11 1.03 9.23
N ALA A 148 9.07 1.46 10.50
CA ALA A 148 9.78 2.64 10.97
C ALA A 148 11.30 2.58 10.65
N PRO A 149 11.97 3.74 10.49
CA PRO A 149 13.39 3.81 10.16
C PRO A 149 14.33 2.99 11.05
N ASP A 150 14.02 2.89 12.35
CA ASP A 150 14.84 2.18 13.36
C ASP A 150 15.06 0.69 13.08
N SER A 151 14.18 0.08 12.29
CA SER A 151 14.19 -1.35 11.97
C SER A 151 14.58 -1.65 10.52
N VAL A 152 14.90 -0.62 9.73
CA VAL A 152 15.21 -0.77 8.29
C VAL A 152 16.46 -1.60 8.06
N LEU A 153 17.54 -1.39 8.82
CA LEU A 153 18.80 -2.10 8.62
C LEU A 153 18.66 -3.60 8.94
N ASP A 154 17.98 -3.94 10.02
CA ASP A 154 17.69 -5.33 10.38
C ASP A 154 16.80 -6.01 9.32
N ARG A 155 15.81 -5.30 8.79
CA ARG A 155 14.95 -5.77 7.70
C ARG A 155 15.73 -6.00 6.42
N PHE A 156 16.64 -5.09 6.08
CA PHE A 156 17.55 -5.22 4.94
C PHE A 156 18.39 -6.49 5.05
N ASP A 157 19.09 -6.68 6.18
CA ASP A 157 19.94 -7.85 6.40
C ASP A 157 19.13 -9.15 6.34
N ARG A 158 17.93 -9.15 6.92
CA ARG A 158 17.02 -10.29 6.87
C ARG A 158 16.60 -10.62 5.44
N LEU A 159 16.21 -9.63 4.63
CA LEU A 159 15.83 -9.85 3.24
C LEU A 159 16.99 -10.38 2.40
N VAL A 160 18.22 -9.89 2.61
CA VAL A 160 19.42 -10.42 1.95
C VAL A 160 19.57 -11.91 2.25
N VAL A 161 19.39 -12.33 3.51
CA VAL A 161 19.46 -13.75 3.89
C VAL A 161 18.33 -14.56 3.26
N LEU A 162 17.07 -14.11 3.40
CA LEU A 162 15.89 -14.82 2.89
C LEU A 162 15.97 -15.03 1.38
N LEU A 163 16.19 -13.95 0.62
CA LEU A 163 16.24 -14.02 -0.84
C LEU A 163 17.49 -14.75 -1.35
N SER A 164 18.57 -14.80 -0.56
CA SER A 164 19.74 -15.64 -0.87
C SER A 164 19.47 -17.13 -0.63
N GLY A 165 18.59 -17.48 0.30
CA GLY A 165 18.24 -18.86 0.65
C GLY A 165 17.18 -19.52 -0.24
N LEU A 166 16.58 -18.76 -1.16
CA LEU A 166 15.56 -19.29 -2.08
C LEU A 166 16.12 -20.41 -2.99
N PRO A 167 15.25 -21.28 -3.56
CA PRO A 167 15.66 -22.22 -4.60
C PRO A 167 16.21 -21.51 -5.84
N GLU A 168 17.12 -22.15 -6.57
CA GLU A 168 17.77 -21.57 -7.75
C GLU A 168 16.76 -21.17 -8.86
N ALA A 169 15.65 -21.90 -8.97
CA ALA A 169 14.60 -21.60 -9.93
C ALA A 169 13.68 -20.43 -9.51
N HIS A 170 13.79 -19.93 -8.29
CA HIS A 170 12.92 -18.87 -7.79
C HIS A 170 13.32 -17.50 -8.38
N PRO A 171 12.42 -16.75 -9.02
CA PRO A 171 12.78 -15.50 -9.70
C PRO A 171 13.41 -14.42 -8.81
N SER A 172 13.07 -14.40 -7.52
CA SER A 172 13.63 -13.46 -6.53
C SER A 172 14.96 -13.92 -5.92
N LYS A 173 15.51 -15.08 -6.33
CA LYS A 173 16.79 -15.57 -5.83
C LYS A 173 17.89 -14.54 -6.07
N LEU A 174 18.60 -14.15 -5.01
CA LEU A 174 19.77 -13.29 -5.17
C LEU A 174 20.93 -14.05 -5.80
N SER A 175 21.48 -13.47 -6.86
CA SER A 175 22.74 -13.90 -7.48
C SER A 175 23.95 -13.50 -6.63
N GLU A 176 25.14 -13.98 -6.98
CA GLU A 176 26.39 -13.51 -6.35
C GLU A 176 26.62 -12.01 -6.56
N SER A 177 26.30 -11.51 -7.75
CA SER A 177 26.41 -10.08 -8.07
C SER A 177 25.46 -9.22 -7.23
N ASP A 178 24.22 -9.69 -7.04
CA ASP A 178 23.24 -8.97 -6.19
C ASP A 178 23.73 -8.87 -4.75
N ARG A 179 24.21 -9.99 -4.19
CA ARG A 179 24.74 -10.01 -2.81
C ARG A 179 25.92 -9.07 -2.63
N PHE A 180 26.82 -9.01 -3.63
CA PHE A 180 27.95 -8.09 -3.60
C PHE A 180 27.48 -6.63 -3.61
N GLN A 181 26.58 -6.25 -4.53
CA GLN A 181 26.04 -4.89 -4.60
C GLN A 181 25.30 -4.48 -3.32
N LEU A 182 24.52 -5.40 -2.73
CA LEU A 182 23.82 -5.16 -1.47
C LEU A 182 24.81 -5.03 -0.30
N SER A 183 25.89 -5.81 -0.27
CA SER A 183 26.91 -5.65 0.77
C SER A 183 27.60 -4.28 0.72
N GLU A 184 27.87 -3.76 -0.49
CA GLU A 184 28.42 -2.42 -0.68
C GLU A 184 27.42 -1.33 -0.29
N ALA A 185 26.12 -1.54 -0.52
CA ALA A 185 25.07 -0.58 -0.20
C ALA A 185 24.70 -0.51 1.29
N ARG A 186 25.06 -1.53 2.09
CA ARG A 186 24.61 -1.68 3.49
C ARG A 186 24.93 -0.46 4.36
N HIS A 187 26.10 0.15 4.17
CA HIS A 187 26.47 1.34 4.95
C HIS A 187 25.57 2.52 4.62
N SER A 188 25.33 2.81 3.34
CA SER A 188 24.42 3.88 2.92
C SER A 188 22.96 3.61 3.29
N VAL A 189 22.55 2.35 3.44
CA VAL A 189 21.24 2.01 4.02
C VAL A 189 21.17 2.41 5.49
N ALA A 190 22.22 2.13 6.27
CA ALA A 190 22.30 2.55 7.67
C ALA A 190 22.29 4.09 7.80
N GLU A 191 23.11 4.79 7.01
CA GLU A 191 23.13 6.27 7.01
C GLU A 191 21.78 6.87 6.62
N ALA A 192 21.09 6.27 5.63
CA ALA A 192 19.75 6.71 5.26
C ALA A 192 18.76 6.49 6.41
N ALA A 193 18.79 5.36 7.10
CA ALA A 193 17.95 5.12 8.25
C ALA A 193 18.23 6.16 9.34
N ASP A 194 19.48 6.31 9.78
CA ASP A 194 19.89 7.27 10.82
C ASP A 194 19.44 8.70 10.49
N LEU A 195 19.61 9.13 9.23
CA LEU A 195 19.15 10.46 8.79
C LEU A 195 17.63 10.65 8.94
N LEU A 196 16.83 9.60 8.69
CA LEU A 196 15.38 9.66 8.86
C LEU A 196 14.94 9.54 10.33
N LEU A 197 15.73 8.89 11.20
CA LEU A 197 15.46 8.88 12.64
C LEU A 197 15.72 10.24 13.28
N ASP A 198 16.85 10.86 12.93
CA ASP A 198 17.33 12.11 13.55
C ASP A 198 16.73 13.37 12.91
N GLY A 199 16.11 13.21 11.74
CA GLY A 199 15.54 14.28 10.95
C GLY A 199 14.33 14.99 11.57
N PRO A 200 13.94 16.15 11.03
CA PRO A 200 12.80 16.93 11.53
C PRO A 200 11.43 16.29 11.25
N LEU A 201 11.36 15.27 10.39
CA LEU A 201 10.13 14.58 10.02
C LEU A 201 10.12 13.17 10.59
N GLY A 202 8.98 12.75 11.15
CA GLY A 202 8.83 11.46 11.80
C GLY A 202 8.25 10.36 10.89
N SER A 203 7.88 9.25 11.53
CA SER A 203 7.06 8.21 10.91
C SER A 203 5.57 8.44 11.13
N SER A 204 4.76 8.00 10.18
CA SER A 204 3.30 7.95 10.28
C SER A 204 2.76 6.85 9.38
N TRP A 205 1.44 6.77 9.25
CA TRP A 205 0.79 5.95 8.24
C TRP A 205 1.29 6.31 6.83
N GLN A 206 1.54 5.30 6.02
CA GLN A 206 1.84 5.40 4.61
C GLN A 206 0.86 4.59 3.80
N HIS A 207 0.43 5.13 2.65
CA HIS A 207 -0.46 4.42 1.74
C HIS A 207 0.21 3.24 1.04
N GLY A 208 1.50 3.38 0.68
CA GLY A 208 2.28 2.35 -0.01
C GLY A 208 2.07 2.25 -1.53
N ASP A 209 0.93 2.73 -2.04
CA ASP A 209 0.56 2.70 -3.47
C ASP A 209 -0.28 3.92 -3.89
N ALA A 210 0.22 5.12 -3.58
CA ALA A 210 -0.50 6.37 -3.84
C ALA A 210 -0.38 6.81 -5.31
N HIS A 211 -1.45 6.61 -6.09
CA HIS A 211 -1.62 7.09 -7.46
C HIS A 211 -3.08 7.51 -7.70
N LEU A 212 -3.40 8.18 -8.83
CA LEU A 212 -4.72 8.78 -9.00
C LEU A 212 -5.84 7.74 -9.21
N SER A 213 -5.53 6.53 -9.72
CA SER A 213 -6.54 5.44 -9.73
C SER A 213 -6.92 4.94 -8.34
N ASN A 214 -6.16 5.25 -7.29
CA ASN A 214 -6.52 5.02 -5.89
C ASN A 214 -7.14 6.27 -5.22
N VAL A 215 -7.64 7.19 -6.05
CA VAL A 215 -8.32 8.42 -5.62
C VAL A 215 -9.74 8.50 -6.19
N TYR A 216 -10.65 9.01 -5.37
CA TYR A 216 -12.01 9.37 -5.76
C TYR A 216 -12.39 10.74 -5.19
N ARG A 217 -13.43 11.37 -5.76
CA ARG A 217 -13.90 12.69 -5.32
C ARG A 217 -15.26 12.62 -4.64
N VAL A 218 -15.36 13.26 -3.48
CA VAL A 218 -16.64 13.51 -2.78
C VAL A 218 -16.78 15.01 -2.57
N GLN A 219 -17.83 15.60 -3.16
CA GLN A 219 -18.10 17.05 -3.09
C GLN A 219 -16.88 17.90 -3.49
N GLY A 220 -16.15 17.46 -4.52
CA GLY A 220 -14.96 18.14 -5.04
C GLY A 220 -13.66 17.86 -4.28
N LYS A 221 -13.70 17.22 -3.11
CA LYS A 221 -12.50 16.86 -2.34
C LYS A 221 -11.98 15.48 -2.70
N VAL A 222 -10.66 15.35 -2.75
CA VAL A 222 -9.94 14.09 -2.96
C VAL A 222 -10.06 13.21 -1.71
N ARG A 223 -10.22 11.91 -1.93
CA ARG A 223 -10.23 10.86 -0.92
C ARG A 223 -9.46 9.66 -1.44
N VAL A 224 -8.88 8.87 -0.55
CA VAL A 224 -8.02 7.73 -0.88
C VAL A 224 -8.64 6.41 -0.44
N PHE A 225 -8.26 5.33 -1.12
CA PHE A 225 -8.68 3.97 -0.81
C PHE A 225 -7.62 2.96 -1.27
N ASP A 226 -7.85 1.67 -1.01
CA ASP A 226 -6.92 0.58 -1.33
C ASP A 226 -5.66 0.61 -0.44
N PHE A 227 -5.83 0.21 0.82
CA PHE A 227 -4.82 0.34 1.87
C PHE A 227 -4.00 -0.94 2.09
N GLY A 228 -4.12 -1.93 1.19
CA GLY A 228 -3.43 -3.22 1.29
C GLY A 228 -1.90 -3.13 1.29
N ASP A 229 -1.35 -2.03 0.77
CA ASP A 229 0.09 -1.73 0.76
C ASP A 229 0.55 -0.81 1.90
N SER A 230 -0.36 -0.48 2.82
CA SER A 230 -0.06 0.48 3.88
C SER A 230 0.99 -0.02 4.86
N GLN A 231 1.71 0.92 5.46
CA GLN A 231 2.73 0.63 6.47
C GLN A 231 2.86 1.80 7.44
N TRP A 232 3.43 1.57 8.61
CA TRP A 232 3.93 2.65 9.46
C TRP A 232 5.40 2.90 9.12
N ALA A 233 5.72 4.02 8.46
CA ALA A 233 7.08 4.33 8.00
C ALA A 233 7.31 5.85 7.90
N HIS A 234 8.53 6.27 7.55
CA HIS A 234 8.89 7.69 7.46
C HIS A 234 7.99 8.44 6.47
N VAL A 235 7.43 9.61 6.83
CA VAL A 235 6.35 10.30 6.09
C VAL A 235 6.61 10.54 4.59
N LEU A 236 7.86 10.66 4.16
CA LEU A 236 8.19 10.89 2.75
C LEU A 236 8.15 9.63 1.87
N GLU A 237 8.04 8.43 2.44
CA GLU A 237 7.99 7.19 1.64
C GLU A 237 6.72 7.09 0.75
N SER A 238 5.60 7.74 1.11
CA SER A 238 4.41 7.82 0.25
C SER A 238 4.68 8.46 -1.10
N LEU A 239 5.72 9.30 -1.21
CA LEU A 239 5.99 10.06 -2.41
C LEU A 239 6.68 9.24 -3.49
N VAL A 240 7.13 8.00 -3.21
CA VAL A 240 7.85 7.16 -4.19
C VAL A 240 7.00 6.79 -5.40
N VAL A 241 5.74 6.41 -5.18
CA VAL A 241 4.83 6.07 -6.29
C VAL A 241 4.46 7.32 -7.12
N PRO A 242 4.01 8.44 -6.51
CA PRO A 242 3.80 9.69 -7.24
C PRO A 242 5.04 10.16 -8.01
N PHE A 243 6.23 10.06 -7.40
CA PHE A 243 7.50 10.43 -8.04
C PHE A 243 7.78 9.56 -9.27
N SER A 244 7.61 8.24 -9.18
CA SER A 244 7.85 7.32 -10.29
C SER A 244 6.98 7.64 -11.49
N ILE A 245 5.68 7.87 -11.27
CA ILE A 245 4.72 8.18 -12.35
C ILE A 245 5.00 9.57 -12.95
N VAL A 246 5.05 10.60 -12.10
CA VAL A 246 5.20 11.99 -12.57
C VAL A 246 6.56 12.23 -13.21
N SER A 247 7.64 11.59 -12.75
CA SER A 247 8.96 11.76 -13.37
C SER A 247 9.07 11.13 -14.75
N GLU A 248 8.27 10.10 -15.03
CA GLU A 248 8.19 9.47 -16.34
C GLU A 248 7.32 10.29 -17.30
N GLU A 249 6.13 10.69 -16.86
CA GLU A 249 5.14 11.33 -17.71
C GLU A 249 5.32 12.85 -17.82
N HIS A 250 5.75 13.50 -16.73
CA HIS A 250 5.84 14.95 -16.59
C HIS A 250 7.08 15.40 -15.78
N PRO A 251 8.31 15.21 -16.28
CA PRO A 251 9.55 15.45 -15.54
C PRO A 251 9.67 16.84 -14.87
N GLY A 252 9.02 17.86 -15.44
CA GLY A 252 9.03 19.23 -14.92
C GLY A 252 8.23 19.44 -13.63
N TRP A 253 7.28 18.56 -13.32
CA TRP A 253 6.35 18.71 -12.20
C TRP A 253 6.94 18.32 -10.86
N TRP A 254 7.89 17.36 -10.85
CA TRP A 254 8.45 16.86 -9.60
C TRP A 254 9.07 17.96 -8.74
N ARG A 255 9.74 18.95 -9.36
CA ARG A 255 10.29 20.10 -8.61
C ARG A 255 9.19 20.85 -7.85
N GLN A 256 8.05 21.11 -8.50
CA GLN A 256 6.93 21.82 -7.91
C GLN A 256 6.27 21.00 -6.80
N MET A 257 6.15 19.69 -6.98
CA MET A 257 5.64 18.78 -5.95
C MET A 257 6.54 18.74 -4.70
N LYS A 258 7.87 18.72 -4.88
CA LYS A 258 8.80 18.81 -3.74
C LYS A 258 8.70 20.13 -3.00
N GLU A 259 8.69 21.25 -3.71
CA GLU A 259 8.52 22.59 -3.13
C GLU A 259 7.21 22.68 -2.33
N PHE A 260 6.14 22.10 -2.88
CA PHE A 260 4.86 21.99 -2.21
C PHE A 260 4.96 21.14 -0.93
N CYS A 261 5.45 19.90 -1.00
CA CYS A 261 5.58 19.03 0.17
C CYS A 261 6.49 19.62 1.26
N ALA A 262 7.63 20.21 0.87
CA ALA A 262 8.53 20.88 1.81
C ALA A 262 7.82 22.02 2.56
N SER A 263 7.05 22.83 1.83
CA SER A 263 6.22 23.90 2.42
C SER A 263 5.15 23.36 3.37
N GLN A 264 4.42 22.30 2.99
CA GLN A 264 3.38 21.69 3.84
C GLN A 264 3.95 21.08 5.13
N TRP A 265 5.17 20.55 5.07
CA TRP A 265 5.87 20.00 6.24
C TRP A 265 6.66 21.05 7.04
N GLY A 266 6.75 22.30 6.55
CA GLY A 266 7.47 23.37 7.23
C GLY A 266 9.00 23.19 7.25
N VAL A 267 9.56 22.46 6.28
CA VAL A 267 11.02 22.25 6.14
C VAL A 267 11.55 23.00 4.92
N SER A 268 12.86 23.30 4.92
CA SER A 268 13.49 23.86 3.73
C SER A 268 13.53 22.84 2.59
N LEU A 269 13.60 23.32 1.34
CA LEU A 269 13.77 22.43 0.19
C LEU A 269 15.08 21.64 0.25
N GLY A 270 16.12 22.19 0.89
CA GLY A 270 17.40 21.51 1.12
C GLY A 270 17.22 20.28 2.02
N GLU A 271 16.67 20.49 3.22
CA GLU A 271 16.36 19.41 4.18
C GLU A 271 15.43 18.35 3.56
N PHE A 272 14.39 18.80 2.85
CA PHE A 272 13.49 17.90 2.14
C PHE A 272 14.24 16.99 1.14
N ASN A 273 15.17 17.53 0.35
CA ASN A 273 15.91 16.76 -0.65
C ASN A 273 16.83 15.69 -0.02
N GLU A 274 17.43 16.00 1.13
CA GLU A 274 18.25 15.06 1.88
C GLU A 274 17.39 13.91 2.43
N LEU A 275 16.32 14.25 3.14
CA LEU A 275 15.35 13.27 3.67
C LEU A 275 14.70 12.45 2.55
N TRP A 276 14.39 13.06 1.41
CA TRP A 276 13.80 12.38 0.27
C TRP A 276 14.72 11.31 -0.32
N THR A 277 16.00 11.63 -0.45
CA THR A 277 17.00 10.66 -0.94
C THR A 277 17.08 9.46 -0.01
N ALA A 278 17.10 9.68 1.30
CA ALA A 278 17.07 8.61 2.29
C ALA A 278 15.76 7.81 2.27
N ALA A 279 14.61 8.48 2.23
CA ALA A 279 13.29 7.85 2.19
C ALA A 279 13.09 6.95 0.97
N ARG A 280 13.62 7.31 -0.20
CA ARG A 280 13.59 6.42 -1.37
C ARG A 280 14.35 5.12 -1.13
N ARG A 281 15.47 5.18 -0.40
CA ARG A 281 16.30 4.02 -0.08
C ARG A 281 15.61 3.11 0.95
N THR A 282 15.03 3.67 2.00
CA THR A 282 14.29 2.89 3.01
C THR A 282 12.99 2.31 2.44
N GLN A 283 12.26 3.09 1.62
CA GLN A 283 11.05 2.61 0.93
C GLN A 283 11.32 1.41 0.04
N ALA A 284 12.47 1.36 -0.64
CA ALA A 284 12.84 0.22 -1.47
C ALA A 284 12.90 -1.09 -0.68
N ILE A 285 13.40 -1.05 0.56
CA ILE A 285 13.51 -2.18 1.49
C ILE A 285 12.13 -2.56 2.03
N ASN A 286 11.33 -1.56 2.37
CA ASN A 286 9.96 -1.76 2.85
C ASN A 286 9.09 -2.41 1.76
N ARG A 287 9.18 -1.93 0.52
CA ARG A 287 8.47 -2.49 -0.63
C ARG A 287 8.93 -3.92 -0.93
N ALA A 288 10.23 -4.20 -0.83
CA ALA A 288 10.76 -5.56 -0.95
C ALA A 288 10.16 -6.51 0.10
N SER A 289 9.94 -6.03 1.32
CA SER A 289 9.32 -6.81 2.39
C SER A 289 7.85 -7.11 2.13
N THR A 290 7.08 -6.12 1.65
CA THR A 290 5.70 -6.34 1.21
C THR A 290 5.63 -7.41 0.12
N TRP A 291 6.45 -7.29 -0.92
CA TRP A 291 6.45 -8.28 -2.00
C TRP A 291 6.97 -9.66 -1.57
N HIS A 292 7.93 -9.73 -0.66
CA HIS A 292 8.34 -11.00 -0.07
C HIS A 292 7.15 -11.67 0.63
N ALA A 293 6.45 -10.94 1.50
CA ALA A 293 5.29 -11.48 2.24
C ALA A 293 4.16 -11.93 1.30
N VAL A 294 3.85 -11.14 0.26
CA VAL A 294 2.85 -11.56 -0.75
C VAL A 294 3.33 -12.80 -1.51
N SER A 295 4.63 -12.88 -1.84
CA SER A 295 5.20 -13.97 -2.64
C SER A 295 5.12 -15.35 -2.00
N GLU A 296 5.00 -15.42 -0.66
CA GLU A 296 4.88 -16.70 0.07
C GLU A 296 3.61 -17.48 -0.32
N ASP A 297 2.56 -16.78 -0.77
CA ASP A 297 1.28 -17.35 -1.17
C ASP A 297 1.06 -17.36 -2.70
N ILE A 298 2.03 -16.89 -3.50
CA ILE A 298 1.86 -16.84 -4.96
C ILE A 298 2.06 -18.25 -5.57
N PRO A 299 1.14 -18.73 -6.40
CA PRO A 299 1.30 -20.02 -7.08
C PRO A 299 2.46 -20.01 -8.06
N VAL A 300 3.08 -21.17 -8.29
CA VAL A 300 4.25 -21.31 -9.17
C VAL A 300 4.00 -20.78 -10.58
N GLU A 301 2.80 -21.01 -11.11
CA GLU A 301 2.36 -20.50 -12.42
C GLU A 301 2.34 -18.96 -12.52
N ALA A 302 2.21 -18.26 -11.39
CA ALA A 302 2.20 -16.80 -11.31
C ALA A 302 3.56 -16.20 -10.89
N TRP A 303 4.55 -17.05 -10.56
CA TRP A 303 5.88 -16.57 -10.14
C TRP A 303 6.56 -15.70 -11.18
N ALA A 304 6.47 -16.05 -12.46
CA ALA A 304 7.15 -15.30 -13.53
C ALA A 304 6.71 -13.83 -13.59
N GLU A 305 5.46 -13.54 -13.21
CA GLU A 305 4.89 -12.21 -13.23
C GLU A 305 5.17 -11.43 -11.93
N TRP A 306 5.04 -12.08 -10.76
CA TRP A 306 4.97 -11.37 -9.48
C TRP A 306 6.11 -11.64 -8.50
N ALA A 307 6.77 -12.81 -8.57
CA ALA A 307 7.86 -13.11 -7.65
C ALA A 307 9.08 -12.17 -7.79
N PRO A 308 9.49 -11.71 -9.00
CA PRO A 308 10.68 -10.87 -9.16
C PRO A 308 10.68 -9.59 -8.29
N TYR A 309 9.51 -9.03 -8.00
CA TYR A 309 9.38 -7.73 -7.35
C TYR A 309 10.08 -7.64 -5.98
N ALA A 310 10.11 -8.70 -5.18
CA ALA A 310 10.82 -8.69 -3.90
C ALA A 310 12.32 -8.40 -4.09
N ARG A 311 12.95 -9.07 -5.08
CA ARG A 311 14.35 -8.84 -5.44
C ARG A 311 14.54 -7.48 -6.11
N GLU A 312 13.71 -7.14 -7.08
CA GLU A 312 13.83 -5.89 -7.83
C GLU A 312 13.77 -4.67 -6.91
N HIS A 313 12.80 -4.65 -5.99
CA HIS A 313 12.68 -3.58 -5.01
C HIS A 313 13.86 -3.54 -4.05
N LEU A 314 14.36 -4.69 -3.57
CA LEU A 314 15.54 -4.71 -2.71
C LEU A 314 16.76 -4.14 -3.45
N MET A 315 16.95 -4.50 -4.72
CA MET A 315 18.05 -3.99 -5.53
C MET A 315 17.99 -2.48 -5.77
N ARG A 316 16.79 -1.86 -5.80
CA ARG A 316 16.69 -0.40 -5.85
C ARG A 316 17.41 0.27 -4.68
N SER A 317 17.45 -0.35 -3.49
CA SER A 317 18.17 0.21 -2.33
C SER A 317 19.68 0.35 -2.57
N ALA A 318 20.26 -0.35 -3.55
CA ALA A 318 21.66 -0.21 -3.97
C ALA A 318 21.89 0.89 -5.02
N HIS A 319 20.83 1.44 -5.61
CA HIS A 319 20.89 2.33 -6.77
C HIS A 319 20.22 3.70 -6.57
N VAL A 320 19.68 3.98 -5.38
CA VAL A 320 19.11 5.29 -5.01
C VAL A 320 20.20 6.34 -4.83
#